data_AF-A0A3A9Z0A1-F1
#
_entry.id   AF-A0A3A9Z0A1-F1
#
_cell.length_a   1.000
_cell.length_b   1.000
_cell.length_c   1.000
_cell.angle_alpha   90.00
_cell.angle_beta   90.00
_cell.angle_gamma   90.00
#
_symmetry.space_group_name_H-M   'P 1'
#
loop_
_entity.id
_entity.type
_entity.pdbx_description
1 polymer ?
#
loop_
_entity_poly.entity_id
_entity_poly.type
_entity_poly.pdbx_seq_one_letter_code
_entity_poly.pdbx_strand_id
1 'polypeptide(L)' 'MADTHPGEGDAETLRRYWTTGEGAAKIRWGTPGDFDRCVRRLEKYMPGRAEGYCNLLHHRALGIYPATHAKQERGG' A
#
# COMPACT_ATOMS: atom_id res chain seq x y z
N MET A 1 16.36 22.50 -12.09
CA MET A 1 15.54 21.62 -11.23
C MET A 1 15.13 20.46 -12.12
N ALA A 2 15.40 19.19 -11.88
CA ALA A 2 16.26 18.46 -10.98
C ALA A 2 16.29 17.06 -11.61
N ASP A 3 17.49 16.53 -11.87
CA ASP A 3 17.85 15.13 -11.58
C ASP A 3 16.76 14.09 -11.91
N THR A 4 16.56 13.81 -13.21
CA THR A 4 15.64 12.77 -13.66
C THR A 4 16.26 11.39 -13.39
N HIS A 5 16.08 10.87 -12.18
CA HIS A 5 16.21 9.44 -11.92
C HIS A 5 15.10 8.71 -12.72
N PRO A 6 15.42 7.80 -13.66
CA PRO A 6 14.43 7.17 -14.54
C PRO A 6 13.47 6.16 -13.86
N GLY A 7 13.16 6.31 -12.57
CA GLY A 7 12.31 5.39 -11.80
C GLY A 7 11.24 6.04 -10.90
N GLU A 8 11.23 7.37 -10.72
CA GLU A 8 10.31 7.99 -9.76
C GLU A 8 8.90 8.28 -10.33
N GLY A 9 8.79 8.57 -11.64
CA GLY A 9 7.50 8.85 -12.28
C GLY A 9 6.54 7.66 -12.28
N ASP A 10 7.08 6.44 -12.39
CA ASP A 10 6.30 5.20 -12.33
C ASP A 10 5.87 4.87 -10.89
N ALA A 11 6.76 5.13 -9.92
CA ALA A 11 6.51 4.85 -8.52
C ALA A 11 5.36 5.68 -7.94
N GLU A 12 5.22 6.96 -8.31
CA GLU A 12 4.11 7.79 -7.85
C GLU A 12 2.77 7.41 -8.51
N THR A 13 2.82 7.02 -9.79
CA THR A 13 1.67 6.50 -10.53
C THR A 13 1.18 5.19 -9.92
N LEU A 14 2.09 4.27 -9.62
CA LEU A 14 1.82 3.03 -8.89
C LEU A 14 1.23 3.33 -7.50
N ARG A 15 1.80 4.30 -6.77
CA ARG A 15 1.24 4.71 -5.46
C ARG A 15 -0.23 5.09 -5.61
N ARG A 16 -0.56 5.98 -6.55
CA ARG A 16 -1.94 6.41 -6.81
C ARG A 16 -2.85 5.25 -7.23
N TYR A 17 -2.36 4.36 -8.10
CA TYR A 17 -3.09 3.17 -8.54
C TYR A 17 -3.46 2.25 -7.38
N TRP A 18 -2.53 2.02 -6.46
CA TRP A 18 -2.74 1.15 -5.30
C TRP A 18 -3.44 1.82 -4.11
N THR A 19 -3.39 3.16 -3.97
CA THR A 19 -4.12 3.87 -2.90
C THR A 19 -5.56 4.23 -3.24
N THR A 20 -5.82 4.69 -4.47
CA THR A 20 -7.14 5.22 -4.87
C THR A 20 -7.63 4.68 -6.23
N GLY A 21 -6.77 4.02 -7.00
CA GLY A 21 -7.13 3.43 -8.29
C GLY A 21 -7.70 2.02 -8.19
N GLU A 22 -7.69 1.30 -9.32
CA GLU A 22 -8.14 -0.09 -9.39
C GLU A 22 -7.40 -1.03 -8.43
N GLY A 23 -6.12 -0.78 -8.18
CA GLY A 23 -5.32 -1.54 -7.23
C GLY A 23 -5.87 -1.42 -5.80
N ALA A 24 -6.35 -0.23 -5.44
CA ALA A 24 -6.98 0.04 -4.15
C ALA A 24 -8.29 -0.75 -3.98
N ALA A 25 -9.13 -0.76 -5.03
CA ALA A 25 -10.37 -1.54 -5.03
C ALA A 25 -10.10 -3.05 -4.92
N LYS A 26 -9.00 -3.54 -5.52
CA LYS A 26 -8.56 -4.92 -5.39
C LYS A 26 -8.12 -5.25 -3.97
N ILE A 27 -7.36 -4.36 -3.31
CA ILE A 27 -6.92 -4.53 -1.92
C ILE A 27 -8.13 -4.45 -0.96
N ARG A 28 -9.06 -3.52 -1.23
CA ARG A 28 -10.18 -3.12 -0.36
C ARG A 28 -9.66 -2.57 0.97
N TRP A 29 -9.03 -1.39 0.92
CA TRP A 29 -8.58 -0.68 2.11
C TRP A 29 -9.72 -0.51 3.13
N GLY A 30 -9.41 -0.75 4.41
CA GLY A 30 -10.38 -0.63 5.51
C GLY A 30 -11.18 -1.91 5.73
N THR A 31 -10.81 -3.01 5.07
CA THR A 31 -11.38 -4.33 5.33
C THR A 31 -10.36 -5.22 6.05
N PRO A 32 -10.82 -6.22 6.81
CA PRO A 32 -9.93 -7.09 7.53
C PRO A 32 -8.86 -7.75 6.67
N GLY A 33 -7.60 -7.58 7.09
CA GLY A 33 -6.45 -8.10 6.34
C GLY A 33 -6.22 -7.44 4.98
N ASP A 34 -6.58 -6.16 4.80
CA ASP A 34 -6.23 -5.40 3.59
C ASP A 34 -4.69 -5.31 3.41
N PHE A 35 -3.94 -5.20 4.51
CA PHE A 35 -2.47 -5.14 4.48
C PHE A 35 -1.87 -6.44 3.92
N ASP A 36 -2.29 -7.61 4.40
CA ASP A 36 -1.82 -8.91 3.90
C ASP A 36 -2.13 -9.07 2.40
N ARG A 37 -3.33 -8.63 1.97
CA ARG A 37 -3.72 -8.61 0.56
C ARG A 37 -2.82 -7.71 -0.28
N CYS A 38 -2.42 -6.55 0.24
CA CYS A 38 -1.47 -5.67 -0.41
C CYS A 38 -0.11 -6.38 -0.55
N VAL A 39 0.45 -6.87 0.56
CA VAL A 39 1.77 -7.52 0.57
C VAL A 39 1.79 -8.70 -0.39
N ARG A 40 0.82 -9.61 -0.33
CA ARG A 40 0.75 -10.79 -1.22
C ARG A 40 0.71 -10.44 -2.70
N ARG A 41 0.06 -9.33 -3.07
CA ARG A 41 0.01 -8.87 -4.46
C ARG A 41 1.32 -8.23 -4.88
N LEU A 42 1.88 -7.38 -4.03
CA LEU A 42 3.09 -6.64 -4.34
C LEU A 42 4.35 -7.50 -4.22
N GLU A 43 4.37 -8.52 -3.38
CA GLU A 43 5.49 -9.45 -3.22
C GLU A 43 5.85 -10.18 -4.52
N LYS A 44 4.86 -10.41 -5.40
CA LYS A 44 5.09 -10.93 -6.75
C LYS A 44 5.92 -10.01 -7.64
N TYR A 45 5.87 -8.71 -7.39
CA TYR A 45 6.55 -7.68 -8.19
C TYR A 45 7.78 -7.10 -7.48
N MET A 46 7.80 -7.12 -6.16
CA MET A 46 8.85 -6.53 -5.31
C MET A 46 9.08 -7.38 -4.03
N PRO A 47 9.61 -8.60 -4.18
CA PRO A 47 9.83 -9.50 -3.06
C PRO A 47 10.75 -8.85 -2.02
N GLY A 48 10.37 -8.94 -0.73
CA GLY A 48 11.12 -8.36 0.39
C GLY A 48 11.01 -6.83 0.55
N ARG A 49 10.35 -6.11 -0.37
CA ARG A 49 10.12 -4.65 -0.27
C ARG A 49 8.63 -4.28 -0.19
N ALA A 50 7.75 -5.22 -0.51
CA ALA A 50 6.31 -5.03 -0.52
C ALA A 50 5.75 -4.56 0.83
N GLU A 51 6.24 -5.08 1.96
CA GLU A 51 5.77 -4.72 3.30
C GLU A 51 5.92 -3.24 3.61
N GLY A 52 7.14 -2.70 3.41
CA GLY A 52 7.41 -1.27 3.66
C GLY A 52 6.60 -0.37 2.73
N TYR A 53 6.41 -0.77 1.48
CA TYR A 53 5.61 -0.01 0.53
C TYR A 53 4.11 -0.04 0.88
N CYS A 54 3.55 -1.21 1.19
CA CYS A 54 2.17 -1.36 1.63
C CYS A 54 1.87 -0.62 2.93
N ASN A 55 2.85 -0.50 3.82
CA ASN A 55 2.72 0.27 5.06
C ASN A 55 2.44 1.75 4.77
N LEU A 56 3.21 2.35 3.85
CA LEU A 56 3.00 3.73 3.38
C LEU A 56 1.66 3.89 2.63
N LEU A 57 1.31 2.93 1.77
CA LEU A 57 0.05 2.97 1.03
C LEU A 57 -1.17 2.91 1.94
N HIS A 58 -1.15 2.06 2.97
CA HIS A 58 -2.23 1.91 3.93
C HIS A 58 -2.49 3.21 4.69
N HIS A 59 -1.44 3.86 5.19
CA HIS A 59 -1.58 5.18 5.79
C HIS A 59 -2.13 6.20 4.79
N ARG A 60 -1.65 6.20 3.55
CA ARG A 60 -2.12 7.16 2.55
C ARG A 60 -3.58 6.94 2.15
N ALA A 61 -4.07 5.69 2.16
CA ALA A 61 -5.44 5.35 1.81
C ALA A 61 -6.43 5.56 2.97
N LEU A 62 -6.05 5.23 4.20
CA LEU A 62 -6.96 5.22 5.36
C LEU A 62 -6.62 6.26 6.44
N GLY A 63 -5.49 6.94 6.33
CA GLY A 63 -5.00 7.86 7.36
C GLY A 63 -4.37 7.17 8.57
N ILE A 64 -4.37 5.83 8.63
CA ILE A 64 -3.81 5.04 9.75
C ILE A 64 -2.80 4.01 9.24
N TYR A 65 -1.82 3.68 10.07
CA TYR A 65 -0.86 2.61 9.78
C TYR A 65 -1.49 1.22 9.94
N PRO A 66 -1.00 0.19 9.23
CA PRO A 66 -1.56 -1.16 9.30
C PRO A 66 -1.47 -1.77 10.71
N ALA A 67 -0.43 -1.43 11.49
CA ALA A 67 -0.33 -1.87 12.89
C ALA A 67 -1.47 -1.31 13.75
N THR A 68 -1.87 -0.05 13.53
CA THR A 68 -3.01 0.58 14.23
C THR A 68 -4.32 -0.07 13.79
N HIS A 69 -4.49 -0.28 12.49
CA HIS A 69 -5.69 -0.93 11.95
C HIS A 69 -5.83 -2.36 12.49
N ALA A 70 -4.79 -3.19 12.41
CA ALA A 70 -4.78 -4.54 12.97
C ALA A 70 -5.07 -4.57 14.48
N LYS A 71 -4.65 -3.55 15.23
CA LYS A 71 -5.00 -3.39 16.65
C LYS A 71 -6.47 -3.03 16.85
N GLN A 72 -7.07 -2.21 15.98
CA GLN A 72 -8.50 -1.93 16.00
C GLN A 72 -9.31 -3.18 15.67
N GLU A 73 -8.87 -3.98 14.70
CA GLU A 73 -9.54 -5.24 14.32
C GLU A 73 -9.56 -6.29 15.44
N ARG A 74 -8.48 -6.38 16.21
CA ARG A 74 -8.36 -7.35 17.32
C ARG A 74 -9.04 -6.91 18.62
N GLY A 75 -9.40 -5.64 18.73
CA GLY A 75 -9.99 -5.04 19.93
C GLY A 75 -11.49 -4.75 19.82
N GLY A 76 -12.13 -5.14 18.72
CA GLY A 76 -13.57 -4.99 18.46
C GLY A 76 -14.35 -6.28 18.71
#